data_AF-A0A3R6JU10-F1
#
_entry.id   AF-A0A3R6JU10-F1
#
_cell.length_a   1.000
_cell.length_b   1.000
_cell.length_c   1.000
_cell.angle_alpha   90.00
_cell.angle_beta   90.00
_cell.angle_gamma   90.00
#
_symmetry.space_group_name_H-M   'P 1'
#
loop_
_entity.id
_entity.type
_entity.pdbx_description
1 polymer ?
#
loop_
_entity_poly.entity_id
_entity_poly.type
_entity_poly.pdbx_seq_one_letter_code
_entity_poly.pdbx_strand_id
1 'polypeptide(L)'
;MKKSINNALSEEEQEQVLQGLLSRKIWRFYELLAKWAPIPLMLGHWYGVWDYGRYPRPTVLNTADNGNCIIWIYFLAYVYMPICMIPVSFFFRYCWIFRIPFFYFFGINAIRLYYQHWLITPEQLEMHHVFIIFTLILYAYGFIKIAITRSKCRIPDVSEWRMRFFGRRRKNGTEKPSVLDGKKTSL
;
A
#
# COMPACT_ATOMS: atom_id res chain seq x y z
N MET A 1 -26.39 26.89 28.34
CA MET A 1 -26.12 27.75 27.18
C MET A 1 -25.28 26.95 26.17
N LYS A 2 -25.95 26.33 25.18
CA LYS A 2 -25.32 25.53 24.11
C LYS A 2 -24.68 26.50 23.13
N LYS A 3 -23.35 26.55 23.06
CA LYS A 3 -22.62 27.44 22.15
C LYS A 3 -22.77 26.91 20.73
N SER A 4 -23.61 27.55 19.92
CA SER A 4 -23.81 27.23 18.51
C SER A 4 -22.57 27.62 17.71
N ILE A 5 -21.69 26.66 17.46
CA ILE A 5 -20.71 26.75 16.39
C ILE A 5 -21.49 26.42 15.13
N ASN A 6 -22.06 27.41 14.45
CA ASN A 6 -22.48 27.27 13.05
C ASN A 6 -22.42 28.63 12.38
N ASN A 7 -21.89 28.62 11.14
CA ASN A 7 -21.87 29.68 10.13
C ASN A 7 -20.75 30.71 10.22
N ALA A 8 -19.52 30.28 9.94
CA ALA A 8 -18.42 31.17 9.54
C ALA A 8 -17.78 30.78 8.19
N LEU A 9 -18.34 29.81 7.46
CA LEU A 9 -17.82 29.33 6.18
C LEU A 9 -18.96 29.29 5.16
N SER A 10 -18.73 29.81 3.96
CA SER A 10 -19.66 29.66 2.82
C SER A 10 -19.87 28.18 2.51
N GLU A 11 -21.05 27.79 1.99
CA GLU A 11 -21.32 26.39 1.59
C GLU A 11 -20.25 25.86 0.62
N GLU A 12 -19.78 26.69 -0.30
CA GLU A 12 -18.69 26.37 -1.23
C GLU A 12 -17.37 26.08 -0.50
N GLU A 13 -17.06 26.83 0.55
CA GLU A 13 -15.86 26.62 1.35
C GLU A 13 -15.98 25.35 2.20
N GLN A 14 -17.17 25.03 2.70
CA GLN A 14 -17.41 23.77 3.43
C GLN A 14 -17.21 22.57 2.50
N GLU A 15 -17.72 22.64 1.28
CA GLU A 15 -17.59 21.58 0.28
C GLU A 15 -16.13 21.37 -0.14
N GLN A 16 -15.37 22.45 -0.36
CA GLN A 16 -13.94 22.38 -0.65
C GLN A 16 -13.13 21.79 0.52
N VAL A 17 -13.45 22.17 1.76
CA VAL A 17 -12.81 21.60 2.96
C VAL A 17 -13.16 20.12 3.09
N LEU A 18 -14.43 19.74 2.89
CA LEU A 18 -14.89 18.36 2.93
C LEU A 18 -14.19 17.50 1.87
N GLN A 19 -14.14 17.93 0.61
CA GLN A 19 -13.39 17.26 -0.46
C GLN A 19 -11.89 17.16 -0.13
N GLY A 20 -11.33 18.23 0.45
CA GLY A 20 -9.95 18.28 0.93
C GLY A 20 -9.66 17.33 2.09
N LEU A 21 -10.65 16.99 2.92
CA LEU A 21 -10.54 16.01 4.00
C LEU A 21 -10.79 14.59 3.49
N LEU A 22 -11.78 14.39 2.60
CA LEU A 22 -12.09 13.11 1.98
C LEU A 22 -10.88 12.59 1.20
N SER A 23 -10.28 13.45 0.36
CA SER A 23 -9.06 13.11 -0.40
C SER A 23 -7.91 12.68 0.51
N ARG A 24 -7.71 13.35 1.66
CA ARG A 24 -6.69 12.94 2.65
C ARG A 24 -7.00 11.59 3.28
N LYS A 25 -8.27 11.34 3.63
CA LYS A 25 -8.69 10.07 4.24
C LYS A 25 -8.54 8.91 3.25
N ILE A 26 -9.00 9.10 2.01
CA ILE A 26 -8.88 8.10 0.93
C ILE A 26 -7.42 7.77 0.67
N TRP A 27 -6.55 8.79 0.58
CA TRP A 27 -5.13 8.58 0.36
C TRP A 27 -4.46 7.80 1.50
N ARG A 28 -4.78 8.15 2.75
CA ARG A 28 -4.30 7.41 3.93
C ARG A 28 -4.80 5.98 3.95
N PHE A 29 -6.05 5.76 3.58
CA PHE A 29 -6.62 4.41 3.48
C PHE A 29 -5.87 3.59 2.42
N TYR A 30 -5.62 4.17 1.24
CA TYR A 30 -4.87 3.51 0.17
C TYR A 30 -3.45 3.14 0.60
N GLU A 31 -2.74 4.07 1.25
CA GLU A 31 -1.39 3.81 1.75
C GLU A 31 -1.37 2.73 2.83
N LEU A 32 -2.32 2.77 3.76
CA LEU A 32 -2.44 1.76 4.82
C LEU A 32 -2.72 0.38 4.23
N LEU A 33 -3.66 0.31 3.28
CA LEU A 33 -4.01 -0.92 2.59
C LEU A 33 -2.82 -1.46 1.80
N ALA A 34 -2.14 -0.63 1.03
CA ALA A 34 -0.98 -1.04 0.24
C ALA A 34 0.20 -1.52 1.11
N LYS A 35 0.37 -0.94 2.30
CA LYS A 35 1.41 -1.35 3.24
C LYS A 35 1.08 -2.66 3.94
N TRP A 36 -0.17 -2.83 4.41
CA TRP A 36 -0.52 -3.93 5.29
C TRP A 36 -1.15 -5.12 4.57
N ALA A 37 -1.96 -4.93 3.52
CA ALA A 37 -2.62 -6.03 2.82
C ALA A 37 -1.69 -7.15 2.29
N PRO A 38 -0.47 -6.85 1.80
CA PRO A 38 0.45 -7.89 1.34
C PRO A 38 0.88 -8.88 2.42
N ILE A 39 0.93 -8.44 3.69
CA ILE A 39 1.42 -9.27 4.79
C ILE A 39 0.42 -10.40 5.12
N PRO A 40 -0.88 -10.13 5.42
CA PRO A 40 -1.88 -11.17 5.60
C PRO A 40 -2.05 -12.07 4.38
N LEU A 41 -1.95 -11.53 3.16
CA LEU A 41 -2.01 -12.35 1.94
C LEU A 41 -0.84 -13.35 1.87
N MET A 42 0.37 -12.90 2.21
CA MET A 42 1.55 -13.76 2.24
C MET A 42 1.41 -14.83 3.32
N LEU A 43 1.00 -14.45 4.53
CA LEU A 43 0.77 -15.38 5.64
C LEU A 43 -0.35 -16.38 5.32
N GLY A 44 -1.43 -15.94 4.68
CA GLY A 44 -2.51 -16.79 4.20
C GLY A 44 -2.02 -17.80 3.16
N HIS A 45 -1.16 -17.39 2.23
CA HIS A 45 -0.51 -18.31 1.31
C HIS A 45 0.38 -19.32 2.05
N TRP A 46 1.17 -18.90 3.03
CA TRP A 46 2.03 -19.81 3.81
C TRP A 46 1.20 -20.87 4.53
N TYR A 47 0.11 -20.44 5.16
CA TYR A 47 -0.85 -21.33 5.79
C TYR A 47 -1.44 -22.33 4.78
N GLY A 48 -1.85 -21.87 3.60
CA GLY A 48 -2.36 -22.74 2.55
C GLY A 48 -1.34 -23.78 2.07
N VAL A 49 -0.07 -23.41 1.90
CA VAL A 49 1.03 -24.34 1.55
C VAL A 49 1.23 -25.37 2.64
N TRP A 50 1.25 -24.94 3.90
CA TRP A 50 1.45 -25.82 5.04
C TRP A 50 0.30 -26.81 5.24
N ASP A 51 -0.95 -26.35 5.10
CA ASP A 51 -2.14 -27.21 5.21
C ASP A 51 -2.18 -28.23 4.07
N TYR A 52 -1.90 -27.79 2.83
CA TYR A 52 -1.82 -28.67 1.67
C TYR A 52 -0.71 -29.72 1.81
N GLY A 53 0.46 -29.34 2.35
CA GLY A 53 1.56 -30.28 2.58
C GLY A 53 1.27 -31.34 3.64
N ARG A 54 0.38 -31.04 4.61
CA ARG A 54 -0.06 -32.00 5.64
C ARG A 54 -1.13 -32.96 5.12
N TYR A 55 -2.01 -32.46 4.26
CA TYR A 55 -3.15 -33.18 3.73
C TYR A 55 -3.15 -33.03 2.20
N PRO A 56 -2.32 -33.80 1.48
CA PRO A 56 -2.30 -33.74 0.02
C PRO A 56 -3.68 -34.18 -0.48
N ARG A 57 -4.48 -33.20 -0.89
CA ARG A 57 -5.79 -33.42 -1.50
C ARG A 57 -5.63 -33.28 -3.01
N PRO A 58 -6.30 -34.11 -3.81
CA PRO A 58 -6.46 -33.79 -5.22
C PRO A 58 -7.09 -32.40 -5.31
N THR A 59 -6.57 -31.55 -6.17
CA THR A 59 -7.12 -30.23 -6.45
C THR A 59 -8.49 -30.41 -7.13
N VAL A 60 -9.56 -30.53 -6.34
CA VAL A 60 -10.92 -30.93 -6.80
C VAL A 60 -11.66 -29.82 -7.55
N LEU A 61 -11.01 -28.71 -7.93
CA LEU A 61 -11.66 -27.76 -8.83
C LEU A 61 -11.64 -28.33 -10.25
N ASN A 62 -12.81 -28.49 -10.86
CA ASN A 62 -12.91 -28.82 -12.27
C ASN A 62 -12.37 -27.63 -13.08
N THR A 63 -11.07 -27.67 -13.34
CA THR A 63 -10.31 -26.60 -13.97
C THR A 63 -10.73 -26.45 -15.43
N ALA A 64 -11.30 -27.50 -16.03
CA ALA A 64 -11.90 -27.48 -17.36
C ALA A 64 -13.10 -26.53 -17.43
N ASP A 65 -13.99 -26.57 -16.44
CA ASP A 65 -15.23 -25.78 -16.45
C ASP A 65 -15.05 -24.37 -15.85
N ASN A 66 -14.09 -24.20 -14.93
CA ASN A 66 -13.90 -22.97 -14.16
C ASN A 66 -12.56 -22.28 -14.42
N GLY A 67 -11.80 -22.74 -15.42
CA GLY A 67 -10.44 -22.28 -15.70
C GLY A 67 -10.32 -20.76 -15.79
N ASN A 68 -11.22 -20.10 -16.51
CA ASN A 68 -11.21 -18.64 -16.66
C ASN A 68 -11.41 -17.89 -15.34
N CYS A 69 -12.29 -18.38 -14.45
CA CYS A 69 -12.54 -17.75 -13.16
C CYS A 69 -11.34 -17.92 -12.22
N ILE A 70 -10.74 -19.12 -12.21
CA ILE A 70 -9.51 -19.40 -11.47
C ILE A 70 -8.38 -18.51 -11.97
N ILE A 71 -8.19 -18.43 -13.30
CA ILE A 71 -7.18 -17.56 -13.93
C ILE A 71 -7.39 -16.11 -13.50
N TRP A 72 -8.63 -15.60 -13.51
CA TRP A 72 -8.91 -14.21 -13.13
C TRP A 72 -8.60 -13.91 -11.66
N ILE A 73 -9.00 -14.80 -10.74
CA ILE A 73 -8.72 -14.65 -9.31
C ILE A 73 -7.20 -14.70 -9.05
N TYR A 74 -6.49 -15.61 -9.69
CA TYR A 74 -5.04 -15.73 -9.55
C TYR A 74 -4.29 -14.59 -10.26
N PHE A 75 -4.74 -14.12 -11.41
CA PHE A 75 -4.18 -12.96 -12.09
C PHE A 75 -4.33 -11.70 -11.23
N LEU A 76 -5.51 -11.48 -10.63
CA LEU A 76 -5.71 -10.38 -9.69
C LEU A 76 -4.78 -10.50 -8.48
N ALA A 77 -4.76 -11.67 -7.84
CA ALA A 77 -4.02 -11.89 -6.61
C ALA A 77 -2.50 -11.87 -6.82
N TYR A 78 -2.01 -12.34 -7.96
CA TYR A 78 -0.60 -12.61 -8.16
C TYR A 78 0.05 -11.84 -9.31
N VAL A 79 -0.65 -11.38 -10.35
CA VAL A 79 -0.04 -10.56 -11.41
C VAL A 79 -0.33 -9.07 -11.19
N TYR A 80 -1.61 -8.72 -11.06
CA TYR A 80 -2.06 -7.35 -10.89
C TYR A 80 -1.53 -6.76 -9.56
N MET A 81 -1.64 -7.50 -8.45
CA MET A 81 -1.17 -7.04 -7.15
C MET A 81 0.31 -6.62 -7.13
N PRO A 82 1.29 -7.44 -7.53
CA PRO A 82 2.69 -6.98 -7.54
C PRO A 82 2.96 -5.88 -8.55
N ILE A 83 2.34 -5.88 -9.74
CA ILE A 83 2.51 -4.80 -10.72
C ILE A 83 1.99 -3.47 -10.19
N CYS A 84 0.87 -3.46 -9.48
CA CYS A 84 0.31 -2.26 -8.90
C CYS A 84 1.04 -1.85 -7.60
N MET A 85 1.47 -2.81 -6.79
CA MET A 85 2.00 -2.52 -5.46
C MET A 85 3.51 -2.24 -5.43
N ILE A 86 4.30 -2.74 -6.38
CA ILE A 86 5.74 -2.44 -6.46
C ILE A 86 5.97 -0.93 -6.69
N PRO A 87 5.36 -0.27 -7.69
CA PRO A 87 5.48 1.18 -7.88
C PRO A 87 5.04 1.96 -6.64
N VAL A 88 3.93 1.53 -6.03
CA VAL A 88 3.38 2.12 -4.81
C VAL A 88 4.39 2.05 -3.66
N SER A 89 5.12 0.95 -3.50
CA SER A 89 6.17 0.82 -2.49
C SER A 89 7.36 1.79 -2.69
N PHE A 90 7.65 2.17 -3.93
CA PHE A 90 8.64 3.18 -4.26
C PHE A 90 8.10 4.60 -4.04
N PHE A 91 6.86 4.87 -4.43
CA PHE A 91 6.19 6.15 -4.20
C PHE A 91 6.11 6.52 -2.72
N PHE A 92 5.70 5.57 -1.87
CA PHE A 92 5.58 5.77 -0.43
C PHE A 92 6.89 5.53 0.34
N ARG A 93 8.02 5.27 -0.36
CA ARG A 93 9.35 5.06 0.24
C ARG A 93 9.33 4.08 1.42
N TYR A 94 8.63 2.96 1.25
CA TYR A 94 8.52 1.97 2.31
C TYR A 94 9.90 1.43 2.69
N CYS A 95 10.09 1.24 4.01
CA CYS A 95 11.23 0.55 4.57
C CYS A 95 11.34 -0.86 3.96
N TRP A 96 12.58 -1.35 3.82
CA TRP A 96 12.88 -2.59 3.10
C TRP A 96 12.06 -3.80 3.56
N ILE A 97 11.75 -3.89 4.86
CA ILE A 97 10.94 -4.98 5.44
C ILE A 97 9.54 -5.06 4.82
N PHE A 98 8.88 -3.93 4.56
CA PHE A 98 7.55 -3.89 3.95
C PHE A 98 7.58 -4.22 2.46
N ARG A 99 8.77 -4.34 1.86
CA ARG A 99 8.93 -4.74 0.46
C ARG A 99 9.06 -6.25 0.28
N ILE A 100 9.40 -6.96 1.35
CA ILE A 100 9.61 -8.42 1.33
C ILE A 100 8.40 -9.19 0.77
N PRO A 101 7.14 -8.89 1.15
CA PRO A 101 5.99 -9.58 0.58
C PRO A 101 5.88 -9.46 -0.94
N PHE A 102 6.32 -8.34 -1.54
CA PHE A 102 6.28 -8.18 -2.99
C PHE A 102 7.26 -9.11 -3.70
N PHE A 103 8.47 -9.26 -3.16
CA PHE A 103 9.44 -10.22 -3.68
C PHE A 103 8.94 -11.66 -3.53
N TYR A 104 8.28 -11.97 -2.42
CA TYR A 104 7.64 -13.26 -2.22
C TYR A 104 6.59 -13.54 -3.31
N PHE A 105 5.64 -12.64 -3.52
CA PHE A 105 4.62 -12.83 -4.55
C PHE A 105 5.21 -12.94 -5.95
N PHE A 106 6.22 -12.14 -6.29
CA PHE A 106 6.93 -12.28 -7.56
C PHE A 106 7.52 -13.70 -7.73
N GLY A 107 8.13 -14.24 -6.68
CA GLY A 107 8.63 -15.62 -6.65
C GLY A 107 7.54 -16.67 -6.85
N ILE A 108 6.39 -16.52 -6.20
CA ILE A 108 5.23 -17.40 -6.39
C ILE A 108 4.77 -17.42 -7.86
N ASN A 109 4.72 -16.26 -8.51
CA ASN A 109 4.37 -16.19 -9.94
C ASN A 109 5.41 -16.91 -10.81
N ALA A 110 6.69 -16.76 -10.50
CA ALA A 110 7.74 -17.44 -11.24
C ALA A 110 7.59 -18.96 -11.15
N ILE A 111 7.27 -19.51 -9.97
CA ILE A 111 6.98 -20.95 -9.80
C ILE A 111 5.78 -21.35 -10.68
N ARG A 112 4.68 -20.58 -10.64
CA ARG A 112 3.47 -20.89 -11.43
C ARG A 112 3.74 -20.89 -12.93
N LEU A 113 4.50 -19.91 -13.42
CA LEU A 113 4.91 -19.83 -14.81
C LEU A 113 5.85 -20.98 -15.20
N TYR A 114 6.78 -21.37 -14.33
CA TYR A 114 7.70 -22.46 -14.64
C TYR A 114 6.98 -23.81 -14.77
N TYR A 115 6.10 -24.13 -13.84
CA TYR A 115 5.36 -25.40 -13.83
C TYR A 115 4.08 -25.37 -14.68
N GLN A 116 3.74 -24.24 -15.30
CA GLN A 116 2.55 -24.04 -16.14
C GLN A 116 1.24 -24.51 -15.49
N HIS A 117 1.15 -24.43 -14.16
CA HIS A 117 0.00 -24.90 -13.40
C HIS A 117 -0.44 -23.83 -12.40
N TRP A 118 -1.73 -23.50 -12.43
CA TRP A 118 -2.31 -22.38 -11.68
C TRP A 118 -2.54 -22.69 -10.20
N LEU A 119 -2.87 -23.94 -9.89
CA LEU A 119 -3.04 -24.43 -8.51
C LEU A 119 -1.73 -25.03 -7.99
N ILE A 120 -1.58 -25.08 -6.66
CA ILE A 120 -0.48 -25.78 -6.00
C ILE A 120 -0.59 -27.27 -6.32
N THR A 121 0.45 -27.81 -6.96
CA THR A 121 0.62 -29.25 -7.15
C THR A 121 1.69 -29.80 -6.21
N PRO A 122 1.75 -31.12 -6.00
CA PRO A 122 2.78 -31.74 -5.17
C PRO A 122 4.21 -31.39 -5.61
N GLU A 123 4.46 -31.28 -6.92
CA GLU A 123 5.78 -30.98 -7.49
C GLU A 123 6.20 -29.53 -7.23
N GLN A 124 5.23 -28.62 -7.08
CA GLN A 124 5.48 -27.22 -6.76
C GLN A 124 5.69 -26.98 -5.25
N LEU A 125 5.29 -27.94 -4.42
CA LEU A 125 5.26 -27.80 -2.97
C LEU A 125 6.65 -27.53 -2.39
N GLU A 126 7.68 -28.22 -2.89
CA GLU A 126 9.07 -28.03 -2.44
C GLU A 126 9.56 -26.61 -2.72
N MET A 127 9.30 -26.11 -3.93
CA MET A 127 9.68 -24.76 -4.34
C MET A 127 8.98 -23.69 -3.49
N HIS A 128 7.71 -23.91 -3.13
CA HIS A 128 7.01 -23.02 -2.20
C HIS A 128 7.67 -22.99 -0.82
N HIS A 129 8.08 -24.14 -0.26
CA HIS A 129 8.79 -24.19 1.02
C HIS A 129 10.13 -23.47 0.97
N VAL A 130 10.91 -23.64 -0.10
CA VAL A 130 12.18 -22.93 -0.31
C VAL A 130 11.95 -21.41 -0.30
N PHE A 131 10.92 -20.91 -0.99
CA PHE A 131 10.61 -19.48 -0.99
C PHE A 131 10.13 -18.97 0.37
N ILE A 132 9.37 -19.76 1.13
CA ILE A 132 8.98 -19.41 2.50
C ILE A 132 10.22 -19.26 3.39
N ILE A 133 11.15 -20.22 3.34
CA ILE A 133 12.40 -20.18 4.11
C ILE A 133 13.26 -18.98 3.69
N PHE A 134 13.44 -18.75 2.39
CA PHE A 134 14.16 -17.59 1.87
C PHE A 134 13.57 -16.27 2.38
N THR A 135 12.23 -16.19 2.41
CA THR A 135 11.52 -15.00 2.89
C THR A 135 11.71 -14.80 4.39
N LEU A 136 11.69 -15.86 5.19
CA LEU A 136 12.02 -15.82 6.62
C LEU A 136 13.44 -15.28 6.86
N ILE A 137 14.42 -15.72 6.07
CA ILE A 137 15.81 -15.23 6.15
C ILE A 137 15.87 -13.74 5.83
N LEU A 138 15.14 -13.25 4.82
CA LEU A 138 15.08 -11.83 4.50
C LEU A 138 14.48 -11.00 5.64
N TYR A 139 13.44 -11.50 6.31
CA TYR A 139 12.88 -10.85 7.49
C TYR A 139 13.87 -10.83 8.64
N ALA A 140 14.52 -11.94 8.95
CA ALA A 140 15.55 -12.02 9.99
C ALA A 140 16.69 -11.02 9.73
N TYR A 141 17.21 -10.97 8.50
CA TYR A 141 18.21 -9.98 8.09
C TYR A 141 17.71 -8.54 8.25
N GLY A 142 16.47 -8.27 7.85
CA GLY A 142 15.84 -6.96 8.01
C GLY A 142 15.78 -6.52 9.48
N PHE A 143 15.37 -7.42 10.38
CA PHE A 143 15.30 -7.14 11.82
C PHE A 143 16.68 -6.95 12.44
N ILE A 144 17.66 -7.81 12.11
CA ILE A 144 19.04 -7.69 12.57
C ILE A 144 19.63 -6.34 12.13
N LYS A 145 19.43 -5.94 10.87
CA LYS A 145 19.90 -4.65 10.36
C LYS A 145 19.32 -3.47 11.13
N ILE A 146 18.01 -3.51 11.45
CA ILE A 146 17.36 -2.48 12.25
C ILE A 146 17.94 -2.44 13.67
N ALA A 147 18.14 -3.61 14.29
CA ALA A 147 18.70 -3.73 15.63
C ALA A 147 20.14 -3.17 15.71
N ILE A 148 20.99 -3.50 14.73
CA ILE A 148 22.40 -3.06 14.67
C ILE A 148 22.51 -1.57 14.35
N THR A 149 21.77 -1.08 13.35
CA THR A 149 21.99 0.29 12.83
C THR A 149 21.34 1.35 13.72
N ARG A 150 20.49 0.96 14.70
CA ARG A 150 19.52 1.86 15.38
C ARG A 150 18.76 2.78 14.41
N SER A 151 18.75 2.43 13.13
CA SER A 151 18.14 3.25 12.09
C SER A 151 16.65 3.14 12.30
N LYS A 152 16.00 4.26 12.63
CA LYS A 152 14.54 4.35 12.57
C LYS A 152 14.16 3.90 11.16
N CYS A 153 13.55 2.74 11.04
CA CYS A 153 12.75 2.35 9.89
C CYS A 153 11.64 3.41 9.86
N ARG A 154 11.96 4.57 9.27
CA ARG A 154 11.12 5.76 9.30
C ARG A 154 9.88 5.36 8.52
N ILE A 155 8.78 5.21 9.23
CA ILE A 155 7.45 5.28 8.63
C ILE A 155 7.38 6.73 8.15
N PRO A 156 7.42 7.01 6.84
CA PRO A 156 7.27 8.38 6.39
C PRO A 156 5.89 8.86 6.84
N ASP A 157 5.86 9.99 7.57
CA ASP A 157 4.59 10.62 7.91
C ASP A 157 4.04 11.31 6.66
N VAL A 158 2.86 10.87 6.24
CA VAL A 158 2.10 11.33 5.07
C VAL A 158 1.87 12.85 5.09
N SER A 159 1.90 13.46 6.27
CA SER A 159 1.71 14.91 6.45
C SER A 159 2.79 15.75 5.74
N GLU A 160 4.03 15.26 5.67
CA GLU A 160 5.17 16.01 5.14
C GLU A 160 5.19 16.08 3.60
N TRP A 161 4.66 15.06 2.92
CA TRP A 161 4.74 14.94 1.46
C TRP A 161 3.69 15.79 0.73
N ARG A 162 2.48 15.93 1.30
CA ARG A 162 1.41 16.77 0.73
C ARG A 162 1.78 18.25 0.72
N MET A 163 2.57 18.71 1.70
CA MET A 163 3.11 20.09 1.73
C MET A 163 4.07 20.36 0.56
N ARG A 164 4.80 19.35 0.07
CA ARG A 164 5.77 19.52 -1.02
C ARG A 164 5.14 19.49 -2.42
N PHE A 165 4.15 18.64 -2.66
CA PHE A 165 3.50 18.53 -3.97
C PHE A 165 2.27 19.43 -4.15
N PHE A 166 1.45 19.61 -3.11
CA PHE A 166 0.22 20.43 -3.17
C PHE A 166 0.35 21.79 -2.49
N GLY A 167 1.39 22.02 -1.67
CA GLY A 167 1.63 23.31 -0.99
C GLY A 167 2.17 24.42 -1.90
N ARG A 168 2.50 24.13 -3.16
CA ARG A 168 3.07 25.12 -4.11
C ARG A 168 2.02 25.86 -4.94
N ARG A 169 0.72 25.75 -4.62
CA ARG A 169 -0.38 26.43 -5.33
C ARG A 169 -1.19 27.41 -4.46
N ARG A 170 -0.61 27.93 -3.37
CA ARG A 170 -1.26 28.93 -2.49
C ARG A 170 -0.34 30.10 -2.12
N LYS A 171 0.46 30.57 -3.08
CA LYS A 171 1.05 31.91 -3.11
C LYS A 171 0.92 32.40 -4.55
N ASN A 172 -0.18 33.08 -4.87
CA ASN A 172 -0.38 33.98 -6.03
C ASN A 172 -1.88 34.32 -6.14
N GLY A 173 -2.51 34.74 -5.03
CA GLY A 173 -3.96 34.98 -5.03
C GLY A 173 -4.43 35.83 -3.85
N THR A 174 -3.63 36.81 -3.43
CA THR A 174 -4.06 37.86 -2.50
C THR A 174 -3.26 39.13 -2.78
N GLU A 175 -3.53 39.76 -3.91
CA GLU A 175 -3.41 41.22 -4.01
C GLU A 175 -4.82 41.74 -4.26
N LYS A 176 -5.54 42.03 -3.16
CA LYS A 176 -6.62 43.02 -3.19
C LYS A 176 -5.94 44.37 -2.97
N PRO A 177 -6.08 45.36 -3.86
CA PRO A 177 -5.65 46.71 -3.55
C PRO A 177 -6.67 47.30 -2.56
N SER A 178 -6.27 47.43 -1.29
CA SER A 178 -7.01 48.21 -0.32
C SER A 178 -6.67 49.69 -0.50
N VAL A 179 -7.69 50.41 -0.93
CA VAL A 179 -7.86 51.85 -0.97
C VAL A 179 -7.55 52.53 0.37
N LEU A 180 -6.82 53.66 0.28
CA LEU A 180 -6.73 54.83 1.15
C LEU A 180 -6.58 54.64 2.68
N ASP A 181 -5.46 55.10 3.21
CA ASP A 181 -5.49 55.84 4.48
C ASP A 181 -4.56 57.07 4.38
N GLY A 182 -5.16 58.23 4.59
CA GLY A 182 -4.46 59.51 4.65
C GLY A 182 -4.42 59.99 6.10
N LYS A 183 -3.23 60.21 6.66
CA LYS A 183 -3.00 61.27 7.66
C LYS A 183 -1.52 61.47 7.99
N LYS A 184 -1.07 62.71 7.71
CA LYS A 184 -0.20 63.61 8.51
C LYS A 184 1.10 63.06 9.12
N THR A 185 2.24 63.70 8.84
CA THR A 185 2.87 64.72 9.73
C THR A 185 4.20 65.26 9.18
N SER A 186 4.41 66.59 9.38
CA SER A 186 5.67 67.36 9.57
C SER A 186 6.89 67.07 8.66
N LEU A 187 7.53 68.04 8.01
CA LEU A 187 7.88 69.41 8.41
C LEU A 187 8.20 70.22 7.14
#